data_AF-A0A518HCG4-F1
#
_entry.id   AF-A0A518HCG4-F1
#
_cell.length_a   1.000
_cell.length_b   1.000
_cell.length_c   1.000
_cell.angle_alpha   90.00
_cell.angle_beta   90.00
_cell.angle_gamma   90.00
#
_symmetry.space_group_name_H-M   'P 1'
#
loop_
_entity.id
_entity.type
_entity.pdbx_description
1 polymer ?
#
loop_
_entity_poly.entity_id
_entity_poly.type
_entity_poly.pdbx_seq_one_letter_code
_entity_poly.pdbx_strand_id
1 'polypeptide(L)'
;MANEHPDKTAASLSESTGAVGSPADIREHMEVYASCGTKVGKVDHVEGDTIKLTKNDSPDGQHHRIPMAWVAKVHDHIHLDRDHNEVHAQWQPA
;
A
#
# COMPACT_ATOMS: atom_id res chain seq x y z
N MET A 1 -27.10 -34.25 -27.82
CA MET A 1 -28.31 -33.75 -27.12
C MET A 1 -27.76 -33.00 -25.92
N ALA A 2 -27.28 -31.76 -26.07
CA ALA A 2 -28.04 -30.51 -26.22
C ALA A 2 -28.80 -30.16 -24.94
N ASN A 3 -28.16 -29.35 -24.10
CA ASN A 3 -28.79 -28.58 -23.04
C ASN A 3 -28.22 -27.16 -23.12
N GLU A 4 -28.78 -26.38 -24.05
CA GLU A 4 -28.84 -24.92 -23.97
C GLU A 4 -29.90 -24.59 -22.89
N HIS A 5 -29.84 -23.51 -22.10
CA HIS A 5 -29.82 -22.09 -22.49
C HIS A 5 -29.66 -21.20 -21.20
N PRO A 6 -29.69 -19.85 -21.26
CA PRO A 6 -28.59 -18.92 -20.98
C PRO A 6 -28.76 -18.07 -19.70
N ASP A 7 -27.72 -17.34 -19.28
CA ASP A 7 -27.94 -15.99 -18.75
C ASP A 7 -26.81 -15.02 -19.11
N LYS A 8 -27.26 -13.88 -19.59
CA LYS A 8 -26.51 -12.77 -20.15
C LYS A 8 -26.58 -11.67 -19.10
N THR A 9 -25.69 -11.69 -18.11
CA THR A 9 -25.50 -10.55 -17.22
C THR A 9 -24.10 -9.98 -17.40
N ALA A 10 -24.07 -8.73 -17.84
CA ALA A 10 -22.86 -7.95 -18.02
C ALA A 10 -22.12 -7.76 -16.69
N ALA A 11 -20.84 -8.12 -16.67
CA ALA A 11 -19.84 -7.36 -15.96
C ALA A 11 -18.70 -7.13 -16.95
N SER A 12 -18.55 -5.89 -17.39
CA SER A 12 -17.41 -5.43 -18.16
C SER A 12 -16.13 -5.85 -17.44
N LEU A 13 -15.31 -6.69 -18.06
CA LEU A 13 -14.00 -7.09 -17.54
C LEU A 13 -13.00 -5.93 -17.71
N SER A 14 -13.27 -4.83 -17.00
CA SER A 14 -12.31 -3.76 -16.72
C SER A 14 -11.60 -3.97 -15.37
N GLU A 15 -11.89 -5.09 -14.68
CA GLU A 15 -11.32 -5.46 -13.39
C GLU A 15 -10.33 -6.61 -13.56
N SER A 16 -9.25 -6.35 -14.30
CA SER A 16 -8.02 -7.11 -14.12
C SER A 16 -7.29 -6.57 -12.88
N THR A 17 -7.92 -6.60 -11.70
CA THR A 17 -7.24 -6.34 -10.44
C THR A 17 -6.55 -7.64 -10.01
N GLY A 18 -5.59 -8.08 -10.83
CA GLY A 18 -4.66 -9.13 -10.43
C GLY A 18 -3.95 -8.66 -9.18
N ALA A 19 -3.95 -9.48 -8.13
CA ALA A 19 -3.37 -9.18 -6.83
C ALA A 19 -1.94 -8.65 -6.97
N VAL A 20 -1.79 -7.33 -7.00
CA VAL A 20 -0.58 -6.65 -6.57
C VAL A 20 -0.48 -6.93 -5.08
N GLY A 21 0.65 -7.46 -4.61
CA GLY A 21 0.79 -8.10 -3.29
C GLY A 21 -0.06 -7.46 -2.20
N SER A 22 -0.93 -8.26 -1.59
CA SER A 22 -1.92 -7.76 -0.63
C SER A 22 -1.22 -7.05 0.52
N PRO A 23 -1.78 -5.95 1.05
CA PRO A 23 -1.24 -5.30 2.25
C PRO A 23 -1.24 -6.22 3.49
N ALA A 24 -1.89 -7.38 3.40
CA ALA A 24 -1.83 -8.45 4.40
C ALA A 24 -0.41 -9.00 4.61
N ASP A 25 0.50 -8.86 3.65
CA ASP A 25 1.89 -9.30 3.78
C ASP A 25 2.80 -8.24 4.45
N ILE A 26 2.26 -7.06 4.79
CA ILE A 26 3.00 -5.99 5.46
C ILE A 26 3.28 -6.41 6.89
N ARG A 27 4.55 -6.38 7.28
CA ARG A 27 5.00 -6.72 8.63
C ARG A 27 5.59 -5.51 9.32
N GLU A 28 5.50 -5.52 10.64
CA GLU A 28 6.22 -4.60 11.50
C GLU A 28 7.73 -4.68 11.21
N HIS A 29 8.42 -3.56 11.34
CA HIS A 29 9.84 -3.38 11.00
C HIS A 29 10.22 -3.44 9.52
N MET A 30 9.27 -3.58 8.59
CA MET A 30 9.57 -3.43 7.16
C MET A 30 9.98 -2.02 6.79
N GLU A 31 10.84 -1.89 5.79
CA GLU A 31 11.26 -0.60 5.24
C GLU A 31 10.25 -0.13 4.19
N VAL A 32 9.93 1.17 4.23
CA VAL A 32 8.99 1.82 3.33
C VAL A 32 9.75 2.76 2.40
N TYR A 33 9.58 2.54 1.11
CA TYR A 33 10.19 3.30 0.04
C TYR A 33 9.10 3.98 -0.79
N ALA A 34 9.35 5.23 -1.14
CA ALA A 34 8.55 5.95 -2.13
C ALA A 34 8.73 5.34 -3.53
N SER A 35 7.85 5.71 -4.47
CA SER A 35 7.99 5.33 -5.88
C SER A 35 9.29 5.83 -6.51
N CYS A 36 9.94 6.85 -5.94
CA CYS A 36 11.25 7.35 -6.38
C CYS A 36 12.43 6.43 -5.94
N GLY A 37 12.18 5.48 -5.02
CA GLY A 37 13.22 4.67 -4.38
C GLY A 37 13.83 5.34 -3.13
N THR A 38 13.30 6.49 -2.73
CA THR A 38 13.67 7.16 -1.47
C THR A 38 13.07 6.41 -0.30
N LYS A 39 13.88 6.07 0.70
CA LYS A 39 13.40 5.52 1.97
C LYS A 39 12.63 6.61 2.73
N VAL A 40 11.35 6.37 2.95
CA VAL A 40 10.43 7.28 3.66
C VAL A 40 10.46 6.99 5.15
N GLY A 41 10.58 5.72 5.52
CA GLY A 41 10.52 5.31 6.92
C GLY A 41 10.60 3.80 7.09
N LYS A 42 10.41 3.36 8.34
CA LYS A 42 10.21 1.95 8.71
C LYS A 42 8.87 1.78 9.40
N VAL A 43 8.18 0.67 9.13
CA VAL A 43 6.93 0.31 9.80
C VAL A 43 7.21 0.07 11.29
N ASP A 44 6.54 0.85 12.13
CA ASP A 44 6.42 0.65 13.57
C ASP A 44 5.32 -0.37 13.84
N HIS A 45 4.12 -0.12 13.30
CA HIS A 45 2.94 -0.95 13.50
C HIS A 45 1.98 -0.84 12.31
N VAL A 46 1.12 -1.84 12.11
CA VAL A 46 0.05 -1.79 11.10
C VAL A 46 -1.29 -1.76 11.81
N GLU A 47 -2.03 -0.67 11.65
CA GLU A 47 -3.35 -0.46 12.26
C GLU A 47 -4.43 -0.57 11.19
N GLY A 48 -5.03 -1.75 11.09
CA GLY A 48 -6.09 -2.05 10.13
C GLY A 48 -5.63 -1.77 8.69
N ASP A 49 -6.06 -0.64 8.17
CA ASP A 49 -5.80 -0.17 6.80
C ASP A 49 -4.70 0.92 6.71
N THR A 50 -4.00 1.20 7.81
CA THR A 50 -2.96 2.22 7.90
C THR A 50 -1.65 1.66 8.47
N ILE A 51 -0.54 2.18 7.99
CA ILE A 51 0.81 1.79 8.37
C ILE A 51 1.39 2.94 9.19
N LYS A 52 1.74 2.65 10.44
CA LYS A 52 2.42 3.59 11.32
C LYS A 52 3.92 3.48 11.08
N LEU A 53 4.54 4.61 10.78
CA LEU A 53 5.98 4.76 10.61
C LEU A 53 6.62 5.13 11.94
N THR A 54 7.82 4.60 12.19
CA THR A 54 8.61 4.97 13.36
C THR A 54 9.23 6.36 13.18
N LYS A 55 9.24 7.13 14.27
CA LYS A 55 9.90 8.45 14.30
C LYS A 55 11.40 8.38 14.10
N ASN A 56 12.02 7.24 14.39
CA ASN A 56 13.47 7.10 14.32
C ASN A 56 13.99 7.16 12.88
N ASP A 57 13.13 6.81 11.92
CA ASP A 57 13.45 6.72 10.50
C ASP A 57 12.65 7.77 9.70
N SER A 58 11.86 8.59 10.39
CA SER A 58 11.14 9.72 9.79
C SER A 58 12.05 10.95 9.77
N PRO A 59 12.15 11.69 8.65
CA PRO A 59 12.99 12.87 8.54
C PRO A 59 12.60 13.99 9.52
N ASP A 60 11.33 14.04 9.91
CA ASP A 60 10.79 15.02 10.85
C ASP A 60 10.83 14.57 12.32
N GLY A 61 11.29 13.35 12.61
CA GLY A 61 11.36 12.83 13.98
C GLY A 61 10.01 12.61 14.67
N GLN A 62 8.92 12.51 13.89
CA GLN A 62 7.56 12.31 14.38
C GLN A 62 6.99 10.95 13.95
N HIS A 63 5.93 10.46 14.61
CA HIS A 63 5.21 9.29 14.11
C HIS A 63 4.30 9.74 12.97
N HIS A 64 4.49 9.16 11.80
CA HIS A 64 3.62 9.40 10.65
C HIS A 64 2.81 8.14 10.39
N ARG A 65 1.59 8.30 9.92
CA ARG A 65 0.76 7.22 9.42
C ARG A 65 0.48 7.42 7.95
N ILE A 66 0.63 6.35 7.19
CA ILE A 66 0.33 6.31 5.77
C ILE A 66 -0.77 5.27 5.52
N PRO A 67 -1.77 5.57 4.68
CA PRO A 67 -2.77 4.59 4.31
C PRO A 67 -2.13 3.51 3.44
N MET A 68 -2.52 2.24 3.67
CA MET A 68 -2.04 1.14 2.83
C MET A 68 -2.55 1.25 1.39
N ALA A 69 -3.56 2.09 1.14
CA ALA A 69 -4.00 2.46 -0.20
C ALA A 69 -2.88 3.08 -1.06
N TRP A 70 -1.83 3.63 -0.44
CA TRP A 70 -0.66 4.14 -1.16
C TRP A 70 0.35 3.05 -1.48
N VAL A 71 0.20 1.84 -0.93
CA VAL A 71 1.13 0.74 -1.20
C VAL A 71 0.85 0.20 -2.60
N ALA A 72 1.81 0.42 -3.50
CA ALA A 72 1.77 -0.15 -4.84
C ALA A 72 2.24 -1.61 -4.84
N LYS A 73 3.24 -1.94 -4.02
CA LYS A 73 3.87 -3.26 -4.04
C LYS A 73 4.53 -3.60 -2.70
N VAL A 74 4.31 -4.82 -2.23
CA VAL A 74 4.97 -5.39 -1.05
C VAL A 74 5.83 -6.56 -1.48
N HIS A 75 7.13 -6.50 -1.17
CA HIS A 75 8.07 -7.62 -1.33
C HIS A 75 8.87 -7.78 -0.02
N ASP A 76 10.18 -7.55 -0.05
CA ASP A 76 11.04 -7.46 1.14
C ASP A 76 10.86 -6.11 1.85
N HIS A 77 10.51 -5.11 1.05
CA HIS A 77 10.20 -3.74 1.43
C HIS A 77 8.93 -3.28 0.73
N ILE A 78 8.31 -2.26 1.30
CA ILE A 78 7.05 -1.68 0.85
C ILE A 78 7.37 -0.56 -0.13
N HIS A 79 6.87 -0.66 -1.35
CA HIS A 79 6.92 0.41 -2.33
C HIS A 79 5.57 1.11 -2.40
N LEU A 80 5.60 2.43 -2.22
CA LEU A 80 4.45 3.29 -2.41
C LEU A 80 4.29 3.66 -3.89
N ASP A 81 3.05 3.92 -4.28
CA ASP A 81 2.64 4.55 -5.55
C ASP A 81 3.07 6.02 -5.61
N ARG A 82 3.29 6.64 -4.44
CA ARG A 82 3.57 8.06 -4.28
C ARG A 82 5.07 8.34 -4.15
N ASP A 83 5.50 9.51 -4.60
CA ASP A 83 6.85 10.01 -4.40
C ASP A 83 7.08 10.48 -2.95
N HIS A 84 8.34 10.68 -2.55
CA HIS A 84 8.66 11.07 -1.18
C HIS A 84 8.05 12.44 -0.81
N ASN A 85 7.98 13.38 -1.74
CA ASN A 85 7.44 14.71 -1.52
C ASN A 85 5.94 14.65 -1.28
N GLU A 86 5.20 13.91 -2.12
CA GLU A 86 3.76 13.68 -1.93
C GLU A 86 3.46 12.95 -0.63
N VAL A 87 4.26 11.93 -0.29
CA VAL A 87 4.11 11.22 0.98
C VAL A 87 4.31 12.17 2.15
N HIS A 88 5.35 13.01 2.11
CA HIS A 88 5.61 13.99 3.16
C HIS A 88 4.56 15.10 3.25
N ALA A 89 3.92 15.43 2.13
CA ALA A 89 2.86 16.44 2.09
C ALA A 89 1.51 15.90 2.60
N GLN A 90 1.23 14.61 2.38
CA GLN A 90 -0.08 14.02 2.64
C GLN A 90 -0.13 13.13 3.89
N TRP A 91 1.01 12.62 4.38
CA TRP A 91 1.03 11.76 5.56
C TRP A 91 0.44 12.49 6.76
N GLN A 92 -0.19 11.75 7.66
CA GLN A 92 -0.78 12.35 8.85
C GLN A 92 0.11 12.08 10.06
N PRO A 93 0.25 13.02 11.01
CA PRO A 93 0.83 12.70 12.31
C PRO A 93 -0.04 11.61 12.97
N ALA A 94 0.58 10.56 13.50
CA ALA A 94 -0.10 9.43 14.13
C ALA A 94 -0.65 9.79 15.51
#